data_AF-A0A536YVT6-F1
#
_entry.id   AF-A0A536YVT6-F1
#
_cell.length_a   1.000
_cell.length_b   1.000
_cell.length_c   1.000
_cell.angle_alpha   90.00
_cell.angle_beta   90.00
_cell.angle_gamma   90.00
#
_symmetry.space_group_name_H-M   'P 1'
#
loop_
_entity.id
_entity.type
_entity.pdbx_description
1 polymer ?
#
loop_
_entity_poly.entity_id
_entity_poly.type
_entity_poly.pdbx_seq_one_letter_code
_entity_poly.pdbx_strand_id
1 'polypeptide(L)' 'MSAASTHLPPQVHVFVRDWLSSNQVLLKGRDGNVLIDSGYARHAPLTLALLATRQGLGDSPLA' A
#
# COMPACT_ATOMS: atom_id res chain seq x y z
N MET A 1 -23.20 7.83 19.11
CA MET A 1 -22.28 6.67 19.13
C MET A 1 -20.95 7.14 18.58
N SER A 2 -19.89 7.19 19.39
CA SER A 2 -18.54 7.50 18.89
C SER A 2 -18.00 6.25 18.21
N ALA A 3 -17.63 6.33 16.94
CA ALA A 3 -16.96 5.21 16.27
C ALA A 3 -15.57 5.05 16.88
N ALA A 4 -15.26 3.86 17.42
CA ALA A 4 -13.90 3.55 17.84
C ALA A 4 -12.97 3.64 16.62
N SER A 5 -11.92 4.46 16.70
CA SER A 5 -10.90 4.54 15.66
C SER A 5 -10.10 3.24 15.67
N THR A 6 -10.46 2.33 14.77
CA THR A 6 -9.69 1.09 14.57
C THR A 6 -8.43 1.46 13.78
N HIS A 7 -7.32 1.61 14.49
CA HIS A 7 -6.02 1.79 13.85
C HIS A 7 -5.58 0.46 13.25
N LEU A 8 -5.13 0.50 12.00
CA LEU A 8 -4.47 -0.65 11.39
C LEU A 8 -3.14 -0.91 12.11
N PRO A 9 -2.67 -2.17 12.14
CA PRO A 9 -1.33 -2.46 12.63
C PRO A 9 -0.27 -1.63 11.87
N PRO A 10 0.82 -1.18 12.52
CA PRO A 10 1.81 -0.29 11.91
C PRO A 10 2.45 -0.80 10.61
N GLN A 11 2.45 -2.12 10.40
CA GLN A 11 2.98 -2.77 9.20
C GLN A 11 2.02 -2.82 8.02
N VAL A 12 0.75 -2.43 8.21
CA VAL A 12 -0.29 -2.45 7.17
C VAL A 12 -0.48 -1.03 6.65
N HIS A 13 -0.10 -0.81 5.40
CA HIS A 13 -0.24 0.47 4.73
C HIS A 13 -1.27 0.36 3.60
N VAL A 14 -2.30 1.19 3.65
CA VAL A 14 -3.34 1.25 2.61
C VAL A 14 -3.17 2.53 1.82
N PHE A 15 -3.04 2.40 0.50
CA PHE A 15 -3.06 3.53 -0.43
C PHE A 15 -4.47 3.64 -1.01
N VAL A 16 -5.21 4.62 -0.52
CA VAL A 16 -6.57 4.91 -1.01
C VAL A 16 -6.47 5.63 -2.35
N ARG A 17 -7.17 5.09 -3.35
CA ARG A 17 -7.19 5.60 -4.72
C ARG A 17 -8.63 5.91 -5.12
N ASP A 18 -8.81 6.92 -5.96
CA ASP A 18 -10.11 7.42 -6.42
C ASP A 18 -10.53 6.87 -7.80
N TRP A 19 -9.63 6.13 -8.48
CA TRP A 19 -9.82 5.70 -9.87
C TRP A 19 -10.10 4.19 -10.05
N LEU A 20 -10.06 3.39 -8.97
CA LEU A 20 -10.36 1.96 -9.00
C LEU A 20 -11.29 1.59 -7.85
N SER A 21 -12.14 0.58 -8.06
CA SER A 21 -13.02 0.03 -7.02
C SER A 21 -12.29 -0.72 -5.90
N SER A 22 -10.95 -0.74 -5.92
CA SER A 22 -10.10 -1.38 -4.92
C SER A 22 -8.91 -0.49 -4.57
N ASN A 23 -8.44 -0.64 -3.33
CA ASN A 23 -7.25 0.03 -2.82
C ASN A 23 -6.05 -0.90 -2.86
N GLN A 24 -4.86 -0.30 -2.91
CA GLN A 24 -3.60 -1.04 -2.79
C GLN A 24 -3.21 -1.18 -1.33
N VAL A 25 -2.73 -2.37 -0.95
CA VAL A 25 -2.25 -2.64 0.41
C VAL A 25 -0.80 -3.14 0.37
N LEU A 26 0.07 -2.49 1.13
CA LEU A 26 1.45 -2.92 1.36
C LEU A 26 1.58 -3.48 2.77
N LEU A 27 2.08 -4.71 2.87
CA LEU A 27 2.42 -5.37 4.12
C LEU A 27 3.94 -5.40 4.28
N LYS A 28 4.44 -4.84 5.38
CA LYS A 28 5.88 -4.81 5.68
C LYS A 28 6.24 -5.86 6.73
N GLY A 29 7.04 -6.85 6.34
CA GLY A 29 7.47 -7.94 7.20
C GLY A 29 8.97 -7.97 7.39
N ARG A 30 9.43 -8.69 8.43
CA ARG A 30 10.86 -8.97 8.64
C ARG A 30 11.46 -9.74 7.47
N ASP A 31 10.68 -10.69 6.92
CA ASP A 31 11.14 -11.64 5.91
C ASP A 31 10.84 -11.17 4.47
N GLY A 32 10.29 -9.96 4.31
CA GLY A 32 9.99 -9.36 3.01
C GLY A 32 8.74 -8.47 3.02
N ASN A 33 8.53 -7.76 1.92
CA ASN A 33 7.35 -6.90 1.72
C ASN A 33 6.40 -7.52 0.69
N VAL A 34 5.10 -7.42 0.94
CA VAL A 34 4.07 -7.95 0.03
C VAL A 34 3.15 -6.83 -0.42
N LEU A 35 2.97 -6.71 -1.74
CA LEU A 35 2.00 -5.80 -2.34
C LEU A 35 0.75 -6.59 -2.75
N ILE A 36 -0.40 -6.13 -2.28
CA ILE A 36 -1.71 -6.65 -2.67
C ILE A 36 -2.40 -5.60 -3.53
N ASP A 37 -2.81 -6.00 -4.73
CA ASP A 37 -3.42 -5.17 -5.77
C ASP A 37 -2.54 -4.01 -6.28
N SER A 38 -1.96 -4.21 -7.47
CA SER A 38 -1.21 -3.18 -8.20
C SER A 38 -2.09 -2.34 -9.14
N GLY A 39 -3.38 -2.68 -9.27
CA GLY A 39 -4.31 -2.10 -10.24
C GLY A 39 -3.96 -2.44 -11.69
N TYR A 40 -4.45 -1.63 -12.62
CA TYR A 40 -4.22 -1.82 -14.06
C TYR A 40 -2.87 -1.26 -14.52
N ALA A 41 -2.23 -1.92 -15.49
CA ALA A 41 -0.93 -1.53 -16.04
C ALA A 41 -0.88 -0.06 -16.55
N ARG A 42 -2.01 0.48 -17.04
CA ARG A 42 -2.12 1.90 -17.44
C ARG A 42 -1.76 2.90 -16.33
N HIS A 43 -1.85 2.48 -15.06
CA HIS A 43 -1.52 3.28 -13.88
C HIS A 43 -0.24 2.81 -13.17
N ALA A 44 0.57 1.95 -13.80
CA ALA A 44 1.85 1.53 -13.23
C ALA A 44 2.74 2.70 -12.77
N PRO A 45 2.85 3.84 -13.49
CA PRO A 45 3.61 4.98 -13.00
C PRO A 45 3.15 5.52 -11.65
N LEU A 46 1.82 5.59 -11.41
CA LEU A 46 1.27 6.02 -10.13
C LEU A 46 1.56 5.00 -9.02
N THR A 47 1.38 3.70 -9.31
CA THR A 47 1.73 2.63 -8.37
C THR A 47 3.19 2.72 -7.94
N LEU A 48 4.12 2.89 -8.89
CA LEU A 48 5.54 3.03 -8.60
C LEU A 48 5.85 4.28 -7.77
N ALA A 49 5.21 5.41 -8.08
CA ALA A 49 5.37 6.65 -7.31
C ALA A 49 4.92 6.49 -5.85
N LEU A 50 3.80 5.80 -5.60
CA LEU A 50 3.32 5.51 -4.24
C LEU A 50 4.28 4.59 -3.48
N LEU A 51 4.81 3.56 -4.15
CA LEU A 51 5.80 2.63 -3.55
C LEU A 51 7.14 3.31 -3.24
N ALA A 52 7.55 4.31 -4.01
CA ALA A 52 8.78 5.07 -3.76
C ALA A 52 8.69 5.99 -2.52
N THR A 53 7.50 6.21 -1.97
CA THR A 53 7.34 7.04 -0.77
C THR A 53 7.88 6.35 0.49
N ARG A 54 8.10 7.13 1.56
CA ARG A 54 8.48 6.61 2.89
C ARG A 54 7.47 5.61 3.46
N GLN A 55 6.19 5.81 3.17
CA GLN A 55 5.12 4.91 3.60
C GLN A 55 5.10 3.61 2.76
N GLY A 56 5.63 3.67 1.54
CA GLY A 56 5.79 2.52 0.66
C GLY A 56 7.02 1.67 0.99
N LEU A 57 7.71 1.27 -0.06
CA LEU A 57 8.93 0.46 -0.01
C LEU A 57 10.18 1.29 0.23
N GLY A 58 10.22 2.54 -0.23
CA GLY A 58 11.49 3.25 -0.40
C GLY A 58 12.43 2.41 -1.27
N ASP A 59 13.61 2.09 -0.73
CA ASP A 59 14.61 1.26 -1.44
C ASP A 59 14.49 -0.25 -1.16
N SER A 60 13.48 -0.68 -0.38
CA SER A 60 13.30 -2.10 -0.04
C SER A 60 12.61 -2.89 -1.17
N PRO A 61 12.99 -4.15 -1.43
CA PRO A 61 12.33 -4.96 -2.46
C PRO A 61 10.98 -5.53 -1.97
N LEU A 62 10.18 -6.02 -2.92
CA LEU A 62 9.15 -7.02 -2.63
C LEU A 62 9.79 -8.39 -2.41
N ALA A 63 9.12 -9.26 -1.67
CA ALA A 63 9.51 -10.66 -1.49
C ALA A 63 9.40 -11.47 -2.79
#